data_AF-A0A533QJJ6-F1
#
_entry.id   AF-A0A533QJJ6-F1
#
_cell.length_a   1.000
_cell.length_b   1.000
_cell.length_c   1.000
_cell.angle_alpha   90.00
_cell.angle_beta   90.00
_cell.angle_gamma   90.00
#
_symmetry.space_group_name_H-M   'P 1'
#
loop_
_entity.id
_entity.type
_entity.pdbx_description
1 polymer ?
#
loop_
_entity_poly.entity_id
_entity_poly.type
_entity_poly.pdbx_seq_one_letter_code
_entity_poly.pdbx_strand_id
1 'polypeptide(L)'
;MSAMIISSLERLIGMAQKLENFGITTIHFYSAKNSGDLDVATIAFVPFVDFVILGKDAPCSLSLNRIIKEAQTRRIPVLSEECIEAGRDKGSLV
;
A
#
# COMPACT_ATOMS: atom_id res chain seq x y z
N MET A 1 4.14 -3.44 -11.39
CA MET A 1 4.18 -4.06 -10.05
C MET A 1 2.80 -3.96 -9.40
N SER A 2 2.47 -4.87 -8.49
CA SER A 2 1.22 -4.88 -7.73
C SER A 2 1.47 -4.45 -6.28
N ALA A 3 0.53 -3.73 -5.69
CA ALA A 3 0.62 -3.34 -4.29
C ALA A 3 -0.72 -3.48 -3.57
N MET A 4 -0.66 -3.89 -2.31
CA MET A 4 -1.75 -3.77 -1.37
C MET A 4 -1.62 -2.45 -0.61
N ILE A 5 -2.63 -1.59 -0.67
CA ILE A 5 -2.59 -0.26 -0.05
C ILE A 5 -3.64 -0.17 1.04
N ILE A 6 -3.20 0.10 2.26
CA ILE A 6 -4.07 0.24 3.44
C ILE A 6 -4.07 1.71 3.86
N SER A 7 -5.14 2.43 3.54
CA SER A 7 -5.21 3.89 3.68
C SER A 7 -6.66 4.39 3.55
N SER A 8 -6.94 5.68 3.76
CA SER A 8 -8.16 6.28 3.20
C SER A 8 -8.10 6.43 1.67
N LEU A 9 -9.28 6.53 1.05
CA LEU A 9 -9.42 6.78 -0.39
C LEU A 9 -8.82 8.13 -0.81
N GLU A 10 -9.01 9.17 0.02
CA GLU A 10 -8.46 10.51 -0.25
C GLU A 10 -6.94 10.48 -0.37
N ARG A 11 -6.27 9.77 0.56
CA ARG A 11 -4.83 9.55 0.49
C ARG A 11 -4.40 8.69 -0.69
N LEU A 12 -5.17 7.64 -1.03
CA LEU A 12 -4.88 6.84 -2.22
C LEU A 12 -4.86 7.70 -3.48
N ILE A 13 -5.86 8.58 -3.64
CA ILE A 13 -5.93 9.52 -4.76
C ILE A 13 -4.70 10.45 -4.74
N GLY A 14 -4.31 10.97 -3.57
CA GLY A 14 -3.10 11.79 -3.42
C GLY A 14 -1.78 11.04 -3.69
N MET A 15 -1.78 9.71 -3.63
CA MET A 15 -0.63 8.86 -3.94
C MET A 15 -0.58 8.39 -5.39
N ALA A 16 -1.67 8.53 -6.17
CA ALA A 16 -1.82 7.89 -7.48
C ALA A 16 -0.63 8.13 -8.43
N GLN A 17 -0.22 9.38 -8.60
CA GLN A 17 0.93 9.71 -9.46
C GLN A 17 2.24 9.11 -8.94
N LYS A 18 2.43 9.07 -7.62
CA LYS A 18 3.64 8.51 -7.00
C LYS A 18 3.69 7.00 -7.20
N LEU A 19 2.55 6.32 -7.07
CA LEU A 19 2.42 4.88 -7.31
C LEU A 19 2.74 4.53 -8.76
N GLU A 20 2.20 5.30 -9.71
CA GLU A 20 2.50 5.14 -11.13
C GLU A 20 3.99 5.35 -11.42
N ASN A 21 4.59 6.42 -10.91
CA ASN A 21 6.01 6.72 -11.07
C ASN A 21 6.91 5.65 -10.41
N PHE A 22 6.44 5.02 -9.33
CA PHE A 22 7.08 3.89 -8.68
C PHE A 22 6.92 2.57 -9.48
N GLY A 23 6.13 2.57 -10.56
CA GLY A 23 5.87 1.40 -11.40
C GLY A 23 4.78 0.48 -10.89
N ILE A 24 3.92 0.94 -9.97
CA ILE A 24 2.75 0.20 -9.49
C ILE A 24 1.60 0.41 -10.47
N THR A 25 1.18 -0.69 -11.10
CA THR A 25 0.14 -0.74 -12.15
C THR A 25 -1.12 -1.44 -11.67
N THR A 26 -1.04 -2.15 -10.53
CA THR A 26 -2.14 -2.92 -9.97
C THR A 26 -2.25 -2.61 -8.48
N ILE A 27 -3.43 -2.17 -8.05
CA ILE A 27 -3.67 -1.72 -6.68
C ILE A 27 -4.79 -2.55 -6.07
N HIS A 28 -4.48 -3.21 -4.96
CA HIS A 28 -5.45 -3.82 -4.06
C HIS A 28 -5.68 -2.86 -2.90
N PHE A 29 -6.77 -2.09 -2.96
CA PHE A 29 -7.05 -1.06 -1.97
C PHE A 29 -7.89 -1.59 -0.82
N TYR A 30 -7.45 -1.31 0.41
CA TYR A 30 -8.19 -1.54 1.64
C TYR A 30 -8.39 -0.22 2.39
N SER A 31 -9.65 0.13 2.61
CA SER A 31 -10.02 1.38 3.27
C SER A 31 -9.81 1.31 4.78
N ALA A 32 -9.04 2.25 5.33
CA ALA A 32 -8.87 2.44 6.77
C ALA A 32 -10.20 2.70 7.53
N LYS A 33 -11.24 3.17 6.81
CA LYS A 33 -12.58 3.43 7.37
C LYS A 33 -13.44 2.17 7.48
N ASN A 34 -13.06 1.06 6.83
CA ASN A 34 -13.70 -0.23 7.06
C ASN A 34 -13.17 -0.79 8.39
N SER A 35 -13.87 -0.45 9.47
CA SER A 35 -13.67 -0.99 10.82
C SER A 35 -14.17 -2.43 10.97
N GLY A 36 -14.74 -3.02 9.92
CA GLY A 36 -14.89 -4.47 9.85
C GLY A 36 -13.50 -5.09 9.91
N ASP A 37 -13.34 -6.13 10.74
CA ASP A 37 -12.10 -6.90 10.78
C ASP A 37 -11.64 -7.18 9.35
N LEU A 38 -10.35 -6.92 9.03
CA LEU A 38 -9.83 -7.41 7.76
C LEU A 38 -10.11 -8.90 7.75
N ASP A 39 -10.91 -9.32 6.78
CA ASP A 39 -11.29 -10.70 6.66
C ASP A 39 -10.07 -11.55 6.27
N VAL A 40 -10.21 -12.87 6.47
CA VAL A 40 -9.18 -13.84 6.09
C VAL A 40 -8.82 -13.71 4.61
N ALA A 41 -9.76 -13.29 3.76
CA ALA A 41 -9.52 -13.11 2.34
C ALA A 41 -8.49 -12.00 2.08
N THR A 42 -8.57 -10.87 2.79
CA THR A 42 -7.63 -9.76 2.63
C THR A 42 -6.21 -10.18 3.00
N ILE A 43 -6.03 -10.94 4.09
CA ILE A 43 -4.72 -11.49 4.47
C ILE A 43 -4.23 -12.50 3.41
N ALA A 44 -5.13 -13.32 2.86
CA ALA A 44 -4.80 -14.29 1.82
C ALA A 44 -4.34 -13.65 0.50
N PHE A 45 -4.57 -12.34 0.28
CA PHE A 45 -4.07 -11.61 -0.89
C PHE A 45 -2.63 -11.12 -0.76
N VAL A 46 -2.11 -10.99 0.46
CA VAL A 46 -0.72 -10.57 0.72
C VAL A 46 0.32 -11.33 -0.12
N PRO A 47 0.25 -12.66 -0.31
CA PRO A 47 1.24 -13.42 -1.08
C PRO A 47 1.32 -13.05 -2.57
N PHE A 48 0.34 -12.33 -3.10
CA PHE A 48 0.17 -12.06 -4.53
C PHE A 48 0.50 -10.62 -4.90
N VAL A 49 1.03 -9.83 -3.96
CA VAL A 49 1.46 -8.45 -4.20
C VAL A 49 2.97 -8.31 -4.10
N ASP A 50 3.53 -7.38 -4.86
CA ASP A 50 4.95 -7.03 -4.77
C ASP A 50 5.25 -6.20 -3.50
N PHE A 51 4.28 -5.41 -3.04
CA PHE A 51 4.43 -4.52 -1.87
C PHE A 51 3.15 -4.44 -1.03
N VAL A 52 3.33 -4.19 0.28
CA VAL A 52 2.29 -3.64 1.15
C VAL A 52 2.63 -2.20 1.46
N ILE A 53 1.71 -1.27 1.24
CA ILE A 53 1.88 0.16 1.46
C ILE A 53 0.91 0.62 2.53
N LEU A 54 1.44 1.28 3.55
CA LEU A 54 0.67 1.85 4.65
C LEU A 54 0.54 3.36 4.48
N GLY A 55 -0.70 3.83 4.29
CA GLY A 55 -1.02 5.24 4.38
C GLY A 55 -0.78 5.78 5.79
N LYS A 56 -0.59 7.10 5.94
CA LYS A 56 -0.39 7.70 7.27
C LYS A 56 -1.59 7.53 8.22
N ASP A 57 -2.76 7.25 7.67
CA ASP A 57 -4.00 6.98 8.39
C ASP A 57 -4.34 5.48 8.46
N ALA A 58 -3.38 4.60 8.13
CA ALA A 58 -3.57 3.16 8.31
C ALA A 58 -3.94 2.86 9.76
N PRO A 59 -5.00 2.07 10.00
CA PRO A 59 -5.53 1.89 11.35
C PRO A 59 -4.62 0.96 12.16
N CYS A 60 -4.24 1.39 13.36
CA CYS A 60 -3.58 0.52 14.35
C CYS A 60 -4.56 -0.56 14.84
N SER A 61 -4.71 -1.65 14.08
CA SER A 61 -5.67 -2.73 14.33
C SER A 61 -4.98 -4.09 14.37
N LEU A 62 -5.58 -5.06 15.07
CA LEU A 62 -5.13 -6.46 15.08
C LEU A 62 -5.06 -7.03 13.65
N SER A 63 -6.00 -6.62 12.83
CA SER A 63 -6.16 -6.98 11.43
C SER A 63 -4.99 -6.47 10.57
N LEU A 64 -4.57 -5.22 10.74
CA LEU A 64 -3.35 -4.68 10.12
C LEU A 64 -2.10 -5.44 10.58
N ASN A 65 -1.99 -5.76 11.88
CA ASN A 65 -0.85 -6.53 12.40
C ASN A 65 -0.74 -7.91 11.77
N ARG A 66 -1.87 -8.55 11.44
CA ARG A 66 -1.87 -9.85 10.74
C ARG A 66 -1.34 -9.72 9.32
N ILE A 67 -1.72 -8.68 8.58
CA ILE A 67 -1.14 -8.41 7.26
C ILE A 67 0.36 -8.19 7.35
N ILE A 68 0.80 -7.33 8.28
CA ILE A 68 2.23 -7.02 8.43
C ILE A 68 3.00 -8.29 8.74
N LYS A 69 2.47 -9.13 9.65
CA LYS A 69 3.07 -10.42 9.98
C LYS A 69 3.12 -11.37 8.78
N GLU A 70 2.06 -11.46 7.99
CA GLU A 70 2.00 -12.29 6.79
C GLU A 70 3.01 -11.82 5.74
N ALA A 71 3.08 -10.51 5.50
CA ALA A 71 4.03 -9.90 4.57
C ALA A 71 5.47 -10.18 5.00
N GLN A 72 5.79 -9.99 6.28
CA GLN A 72 7.10 -10.32 6.85
C GLN A 72 7.44 -11.81 6.69
N THR A 73 6.49 -12.70 6.97
CA THR A 73 6.67 -14.16 6.82
C THR A 73 7.03 -14.53 5.39
N ARG A 74 6.44 -13.83 4.41
CA ARG A 74 6.66 -14.07 2.98
C ARG A 74 7.76 -13.22 2.35
N ARG A 75 8.44 -12.40 3.16
CA ARG A 75 9.47 -11.44 2.72
C ARG A 75 8.95 -10.42 1.70
N ILE A 76 7.67 -10.05 1.83
CA ILE A 76 7.05 -8.98 1.05
C ILE A 76 7.32 -7.66 1.76
N PRO A 77 7.91 -6.66 1.09
CA PRO A 77 8.23 -5.38 1.70
C PRO A 77 6.97 -4.64 2.16
N VAL A 78 7.02 -4.11 3.38
CA VAL A 78 6.03 -3.19 3.93
C VAL A 78 6.62 -1.79 3.90
N LEU A 79 6.00 -0.87 3.17
CA LEU A 79 6.46 0.50 2.95
C LEU A 79 5.48 1.48 3.59
N SER A 80 5.98 2.61 4.10
CA SER A 80 5.11 3.75 4.39
C SER A 80 4.83 4.51 3.09
N GLU A 81 3.72 5.25 3.04
CA GLU A 81 3.40 6.19 1.96
C GLU A 81 4.56 7.14 1.62
N GLU A 82 5.39 7.48 2.61
CA GLU A 82 6.52 8.39 2.49
C GLU A 82 7.68 7.79 1.69
N CYS A 83 7.81 6.46 1.67
CA CYS A 83 8.82 5.76 0.88
C CYS A 83 8.53 5.78 -0.63
N ILE A 84 7.33 6.19 -1.02
CA ILE A 84 6.91 6.30 -2.42
C ILE A 84 7.18 7.74 -2.84
N GLU A 85 8.43 8.01 -3.22
CA GLU A 85 8.79 9.34 -3.71
C GLU A 85 8.14 9.61 -5.07
N ALA A 86 7.67 10.84 -5.28
CA ALA A 86 7.35 11.29 -6.62
C ALA A 86 8.66 11.28 -7.42
N GLY A 87 8.74 10.43 -8.45
CA GLY A 87 9.82 10.50 -9.42
C GLY A 87 9.97 11.95 -9.88
N ARG A 88 11.10 12.59 -9.52
CA ARG A 88 11.41 13.94 -10.00
C ARG A 88 11.36 13.90 -11.53
N ASP A 89 10.59 14.82 -12.08
CA ASP A 89 10.65 15.22 -13.47
C ASP A 89 12.10 15.63 -13.79
N LYS A 90 12.90 14.70 -14.32
CA LYS A 90 14.21 15.02 -14.94
C LYS A 90 13.94 15.47 -16.38
N GLY A 91 13.15 16.52 -16.50
CA GLY A 91 12.61 17.00 -17.76
C GLY A 91 12.37 18.50 -17.74
N SER A 92 13.35 19.30 -17.32
CA SER A 92 13.44 20.67 -17.84
C SER A 92 14.80 20.84 -18.49
N LEU A 93 14.72 20.99 -19.80
CA LEU A 93 15.79 21.04 -20.77
C LEU A 93 16.68 22.28 -20.56
N VAL A 94 17.90 22.12 -21.08
CA VAL A 94 18.90 23.15 -21.41
C VAL A 94 18.26 24.40 -22.03
#